data_AF-A0A5D4XLX5-F1
#
_entry.id   AF-A0A5D4XLX5-F1
#
_cell.length_a   1.000
_cell.length_b   1.000
_cell.length_c   1.000
_cell.angle_alpha   90.00
_cell.angle_beta   90.00
_cell.angle_gamma   90.00
#
_symmetry.space_group_name_H-M   'P 1'
#
loop_
_entity.id
_entity.type
_entity.pdbx_description
1 polymer ?
#
loop_
_entity_poly.entity_id
_entity_poly.type
_entity_poly.pdbx_seq_one_letter_code
_entity_poly.pdbx_strand_id
1 'polypeptide(L)'
;MTLARVRTSRRRARGPGAGAQHPSRFTRFAARCVSSSLRRLTGCPMPARFACLPIVVLLLCAWMAPVPAAAADPCLKLSVQAIQAAEVPARIAAAACEEHRQWYRPLIDTEGRIGSMKVREAERARLADGEPAWQRVIEYWRGSGLLWQAGAGDCAYGDMPAPSCRAFVVDTPWSAAFVSWVMRRAAVPGFDGSASHLNYVRRAYREPFLSPYRVANPLASQVRTGDMLCYVRGTARTYGFSELATLLSGNEPGLAMHCDVVVGIGVDADHARSAYLVGGNVYDAVAMRRLRLTPGDRFDRLPMRLASDPECSPESAYACDLNRQDWSVLLQLRPAEELATLAPAPSMPSTVRAPVSRFTVPGPEQALPSTEAAPQPRCCNHCDPEVGLPRCPVTPTRP
;
A
#
# COMPACT_ATOMS: atom_id res chain seq x y z
N MET A 1 15.65 55.16 31.05
CA MET A 1 14.61 54.51 30.21
C MET A 1 13.74 53.66 31.12
N THR A 2 12.44 53.93 31.09
CA THR A 2 11.49 53.72 32.19
C THR A 2 10.98 52.29 32.27
N LEU A 3 11.07 51.70 33.47
CA LEU A 3 10.49 50.41 33.87
C LEU A 3 8.97 50.53 34.07
N ALA A 4 8.19 49.65 33.46
CA ALA A 4 6.76 49.48 33.74
C ALA A 4 6.52 48.25 34.62
N ARG A 5 6.13 48.51 35.88
CA ARG A 5 5.51 47.55 36.81
C ARG A 5 4.04 47.32 36.41
N VAL A 6 3.58 46.08 36.46
CA VAL A 6 2.15 45.80 36.73
C VAL A 6 2.03 44.77 37.86
N ARG A 7 1.20 45.15 38.83
CA ARG A 7 0.93 44.52 40.12
C ARG A 7 -0.01 43.32 40.00
N THR A 8 0.24 42.37 40.88
CA THR A 8 -0.66 41.31 41.35
C THR A 8 -1.86 41.85 42.13
N SER A 9 -3.02 41.21 42.00
CA SER A 9 -4.16 41.36 42.90
C SER A 9 -4.81 39.99 43.17
N ARG A 10 -4.53 39.46 44.36
CA ARG A 10 -5.31 38.40 45.02
C ARG A 10 -6.49 39.06 45.74
N ARG A 11 -7.70 38.48 45.65
CA ARG A 11 -8.67 38.51 46.75
C ARG A 11 -9.17 37.10 47.06
N ARG A 12 -9.04 36.78 48.34
CA ARG A 12 -9.57 35.63 49.09
C ARG A 12 -11.04 35.83 49.45
N ALA A 13 -11.72 34.72 49.73
CA ALA A 13 -12.70 34.44 50.81
C ALA A 13 -13.81 33.55 50.24
N ARG A 14 -14.38 32.52 50.88
CA ARG A 14 -14.31 31.86 52.21
C ARG A 14 -15.16 30.58 52.02
N GLY A 15 -14.79 29.43 52.60
CA GLY A 15 -15.75 28.31 52.84
C GLY A 15 -16.59 28.57 54.11
N PRO A 16 -17.17 27.57 54.81
CA PRO A 16 -17.61 26.21 54.46
C PRO A 16 -19.06 25.90 54.94
N GLY A 17 -19.58 24.68 54.72
CA GLY A 17 -20.78 24.12 55.39
C GLY A 17 -21.53 23.12 54.48
N ALA A 18 -21.51 21.80 54.70
CA ALA A 18 -22.06 20.97 55.78
C ALA A 18 -23.58 20.67 55.63
N GLY A 19 -23.89 19.37 55.60
CA GLY A 19 -25.23 18.76 55.74
C GLY A 19 -26.03 18.66 54.44
N ALA A 20 -26.87 17.66 54.17
CA ALA A 20 -27.17 16.39 54.82
C ALA A 20 -28.21 15.68 53.91
N GLN A 21 -28.20 14.35 53.92
CA GLN A 21 -29.38 13.46 53.87
C GLN A 21 -30.27 13.40 52.60
N HIS A 22 -30.32 12.18 52.08
CA HIS A 22 -31.39 11.52 51.30
C HIS A 22 -32.83 11.93 51.71
N PRO A 23 -33.81 11.86 50.79
CA PRO A 23 -34.54 10.60 50.64
C PRO A 23 -34.95 10.20 49.22
N SER A 24 -35.00 8.88 49.06
CA SER A 24 -35.80 8.13 48.09
C SER A 24 -37.28 8.55 48.06
N ARG A 25 -37.91 8.45 46.87
CA ARG A 25 -39.22 7.80 46.57
C ARG A 25 -39.97 8.55 45.47
N PHE A 26 -40.32 7.86 44.38
CA PHE A 26 -41.66 7.82 43.78
C PHE A 26 -41.77 6.50 42.98
N THR A 27 -42.31 5.44 43.61
CA THR A 27 -43.53 4.67 43.26
C THR A 27 -43.53 4.04 41.86
N ARG A 28 -43.43 2.71 41.65
CA ARG A 28 -44.28 1.57 42.09
C ARG A 28 -45.79 1.78 41.89
N PHE A 29 -46.28 1.27 40.77
CA PHE A 29 -47.62 0.75 40.50
C PHE A 29 -47.40 -0.56 39.73
N ALA A 30 -48.10 -1.67 39.92
CA ALA A 30 -48.88 -2.20 41.03
C ALA A 30 -48.89 -3.72 40.76
N ALA A 31 -48.48 -4.51 41.75
CA ALA A 31 -48.83 -5.92 41.82
C ALA A 31 -50.03 -6.00 42.76
N ARG A 32 -51.14 -6.60 42.31
CA ARG A 32 -52.21 -7.03 43.19
C ARG A 32 -52.74 -8.39 42.76
N CYS A 33 -52.67 -9.30 43.73
CA CYS A 33 -53.59 -10.39 44.05
C CYS A 33 -53.74 -11.48 42.96
N VAL A 34 -53.56 -12.76 43.24
CA VAL A 34 -54.15 -13.49 44.38
C VAL A 34 -53.21 -14.63 44.78
N SER A 35 -52.85 -14.67 46.06
CA SER A 35 -52.49 -15.91 46.75
C SER A 35 -53.73 -16.36 47.51
N SER A 36 -54.20 -17.56 47.25
CA SER A 36 -55.04 -18.29 48.19
C SER A 36 -54.97 -19.78 47.91
N SER A 37 -54.59 -20.50 48.96
CA SER A 37 -54.98 -21.87 49.28
C SER A 37 -54.10 -23.01 48.78
N LEU A 38 -53.11 -23.34 49.61
CA LEU A 38 -52.72 -24.72 49.84
C LEU A 38 -53.95 -25.54 50.23
N ARG A 39 -54.31 -26.55 49.43
CA ARG A 39 -54.88 -27.81 49.94
C ARG A 39 -54.27 -28.98 49.19
N ARG A 40 -53.87 -29.96 49.99
CA ARG A 40 -53.34 -31.28 49.62
C ARG A 40 -54.28 -31.97 48.65
N LEU A 41 -53.75 -32.46 47.53
CA LEU A 41 -54.21 -33.70 46.91
C LEU A 41 -52.98 -34.47 46.42
N THR A 42 -52.73 -35.56 47.13
CA THR A 42 -51.95 -36.71 46.73
C THR A 42 -52.44 -37.27 45.40
N GLY A 43 -51.51 -37.61 44.51
CA GLY A 43 -51.72 -38.61 43.45
C GLY A 43 -52.11 -38.06 42.08
N CYS A 44 -51.10 -37.92 41.21
CA CYS A 44 -51.19 -38.23 39.77
C CYS A 44 -49.75 -38.27 39.20
N PRO A 45 -49.26 -39.39 38.64
CA PRO A 45 -47.97 -39.40 37.97
C PRO A 45 -48.13 -38.73 36.60
N MET A 46 -47.56 -37.54 36.41
CA MET A 46 -47.40 -36.97 35.07
C MET A 46 -46.24 -37.66 34.34
N PRO A 47 -46.40 -38.03 33.06
CA PRO A 47 -45.35 -38.67 32.29
C PRO A 47 -44.22 -37.69 31.98
N ALA A 48 -42.99 -38.13 32.25
CA ALA A 48 -41.73 -37.43 31.99
C ALA A 48 -41.42 -37.26 30.48
N ARG A 49 -42.27 -36.54 29.75
CA ARG A 49 -42.10 -36.37 28.28
C ARG A 49 -42.01 -34.94 27.76
N PHE A 50 -42.11 -33.91 28.61
CA PHE A 50 -42.06 -32.51 28.15
C PHE A 50 -40.97 -31.64 28.78
N ALA A 51 -40.10 -32.20 29.63
CA ALA A 51 -38.99 -31.44 30.24
C ALA A 51 -37.76 -31.26 29.32
N CYS A 52 -37.67 -31.96 28.19
CA CYS A 52 -36.51 -31.89 27.28
C CYS A 52 -36.63 -30.85 26.16
N LEU A 53 -37.82 -30.29 25.89
CA LEU A 53 -38.01 -29.35 24.78
C LEU A 53 -37.26 -28.00 24.93
N PRO A 54 -37.21 -27.34 26.10
CA PRO A 54 -36.53 -26.03 26.21
C PRO A 54 -35.00 -26.15 26.17
N ILE A 55 -34.44 -27.30 26.55
CA ILE A 55 -33.00 -27.57 26.53
C ILE A 55 -32.53 -27.80 25.08
N VAL A 56 -33.32 -28.51 24.28
CA VAL A 56 -33.00 -28.75 22.86
C VAL A 56 -33.06 -27.45 22.05
N VAL A 57 -34.01 -26.55 22.32
CA VAL A 57 -34.08 -25.23 21.66
C VAL A 57 -32.92 -24.32 22.07
N LEU A 58 -32.53 -24.29 23.35
CA LEU A 58 -31.35 -23.53 23.81
C LEU A 58 -30.03 -24.08 23.24
N LEU A 59 -29.90 -25.40 23.10
CA LEU A 59 -28.74 -26.04 22.45
C LEU A 59 -28.70 -25.77 20.93
N LEU A 60 -29.85 -25.72 20.26
CA LEU A 60 -29.95 -25.35 18.84
C LEU A 60 -29.63 -23.87 18.60
N CYS A 61 -30.02 -22.96 19.50
CA CYS A 61 -29.64 -21.55 19.42
C CYS A 61 -28.15 -21.31 19.73
N ALA A 62 -27.53 -22.12 20.59
CA ALA A 62 -26.09 -22.05 20.87
C ALA A 62 -25.21 -22.52 19.69
N TRP A 63 -25.76 -23.33 18.77
CA TRP A 63 -25.08 -23.75 17.54
C TRP A 63 -25.14 -22.70 16.42
N MET A 64 -25.93 -21.64 16.56
CA MET A 64 -25.94 -20.50 15.64
C MET A 64 -25.15 -19.30 16.20
N ALA A 65 -24.02 -19.56 16.86
CA ALA A 65 -23.08 -18.47 17.12
C ALA A 65 -22.59 -17.93 15.76
N PRO A 66 -22.74 -16.61 15.48
CA PRO A 66 -22.26 -16.04 14.23
C PRO A 66 -20.74 -16.25 14.17
N VAL A 67 -20.29 -17.03 13.19
CA VAL A 67 -18.86 -17.11 12.87
C VAL A 67 -18.43 -15.67 12.54
N PRO A 68 -17.43 -15.11 13.22
CA PRO A 68 -16.97 -13.77 12.89
C PRO A 68 -16.52 -13.78 11.43
N ALA A 69 -17.26 -13.08 10.59
CA ALA A 69 -16.93 -12.91 9.18
C ALA A 69 -15.70 -11.99 9.09
N ALA A 70 -14.51 -12.57 9.19
CA ALA A 70 -13.27 -11.83 9.00
C ALA A 70 -13.32 -11.09 7.64
N ALA A 71 -12.90 -9.82 7.59
CA ALA A 71 -12.82 -9.11 6.32
C ALA A 71 -11.98 -9.93 5.35
N ALA A 72 -12.64 -10.41 4.30
CA ALA A 72 -11.99 -11.24 3.33
C ALA A 72 -11.03 -10.40 2.48
N ASP A 73 -9.75 -10.75 2.56
CA ASP A 73 -8.65 -10.20 1.77
C ASP A 73 -9.07 -10.00 0.30
N PRO A 74 -9.05 -8.76 -0.22
CA PRO A 74 -9.47 -8.48 -1.59
C PRO A 74 -8.62 -9.24 -2.62
N CYS A 75 -7.36 -9.54 -2.33
CA CYS A 75 -6.50 -10.32 -3.22
C CYS A 75 -6.92 -11.79 -3.36
N LEU A 76 -7.68 -12.34 -2.41
CA LEU A 76 -8.27 -13.68 -2.56
C LEU A 76 -9.58 -13.66 -3.35
N LYS A 77 -10.30 -12.54 -3.35
CA LYS A 77 -11.54 -12.37 -4.11
C LYS A 77 -11.26 -12.06 -5.58
N LEU A 78 -10.11 -11.44 -5.87
CA LEU A 78 -9.75 -11.02 -7.20
C LEU A 78 -9.27 -12.22 -8.02
N SER A 79 -10.02 -12.53 -9.09
CA SER A 79 -9.70 -13.63 -9.99
C SER A 79 -8.38 -13.37 -10.72
N VAL A 80 -7.67 -14.45 -11.08
CA VAL A 80 -6.44 -14.35 -11.89
C VAL A 80 -6.73 -13.72 -13.26
N GLN A 81 -7.93 -13.94 -13.79
CA GLN A 81 -8.38 -13.36 -15.06
C GLN A 81 -8.57 -11.84 -15.02
N ALA A 82 -8.63 -11.23 -13.83
CA ALA A 82 -8.78 -9.77 -13.69
C ALA A 82 -7.61 -8.98 -14.30
N ILE A 83 -6.45 -9.61 -14.57
CA ILE A 83 -5.37 -8.99 -15.35
C ILE A 83 -5.77 -8.66 -16.80
N GLN A 84 -6.82 -9.29 -17.32
CA GLN A 84 -7.40 -9.03 -18.64
C GLN A 84 -8.69 -8.19 -18.55
N ALA A 85 -9.01 -7.63 -17.40
CA ALA A 85 -10.20 -6.80 -17.22
C ALA A 85 -10.12 -5.52 -18.08
N ALA A 86 -11.27 -5.02 -18.52
CA ALA A 86 -11.36 -3.74 -19.23
C ALA A 86 -10.91 -2.56 -18.34
N GLU A 87 -11.24 -2.63 -17.05
CA GLU A 87 -10.92 -1.61 -16.06
C GLU A 87 -9.44 -1.63 -15.65
N VAL A 88 -8.74 -0.51 -15.88
CA VAL A 88 -7.34 -0.31 -15.47
C VAL A 88 -7.13 -0.56 -13.96
N PRO A 89 -7.98 -0.06 -13.04
CA PRO A 89 -7.87 -0.36 -11.60
C PRO A 89 -7.83 -1.86 -11.28
N ALA A 90 -8.66 -2.65 -11.96
CA ALA A 90 -8.75 -4.09 -11.71
C ALA A 90 -7.49 -4.82 -12.16
N ARG A 91 -6.90 -4.40 -13.30
CA ARG A 91 -5.62 -4.97 -13.78
C ARG A 91 -4.46 -4.63 -12.84
N ILE A 92 -4.40 -3.39 -12.35
CA ILE A 92 -3.39 -2.95 -11.37
C ILE A 92 -3.49 -3.80 -10.09
N ALA A 93 -4.70 -3.91 -9.53
CA ALA A 93 -4.94 -4.73 -8.35
C ALA A 93 -4.59 -6.20 -8.59
N ALA A 94 -4.90 -6.75 -9.77
CA ALA A 94 -4.63 -8.14 -10.13
C ALA A 94 -3.13 -8.43 -10.14
N ALA A 95 -2.34 -7.56 -10.79
CA ALA A 95 -0.89 -7.70 -10.87
C ALA A 95 -0.23 -7.63 -9.48
N ALA A 96 -0.62 -6.67 -8.63
CA ALA A 96 -0.08 -6.53 -7.28
C ALA A 96 -0.51 -7.69 -6.36
N CYS A 97 -1.78 -8.08 -6.41
CA CYS A 97 -2.32 -9.18 -5.61
C CYS A 97 -1.74 -10.54 -5.98
N GLU A 98 -1.42 -10.78 -7.25
CA GLU A 98 -0.74 -12.00 -7.69
C GLU A 98 0.59 -12.18 -6.96
N GLU A 99 1.45 -11.16 -6.96
CA GLU A 99 2.73 -11.21 -6.27
C GLU A 99 2.55 -11.31 -4.75
N HIS A 100 1.62 -10.54 -4.17
CA HIS A 100 1.34 -10.66 -2.73
C HIS A 100 0.99 -12.10 -2.31
N ARG A 101 0.24 -12.83 -3.15
CA ARG A 101 -0.03 -14.27 -2.92
C ARG A 101 1.22 -15.13 -3.06
N GLN A 102 2.08 -14.87 -4.05
CA GLN A 102 3.33 -15.60 -4.24
C GLN A 102 4.28 -15.45 -3.05
N TRP A 103 4.26 -14.29 -2.39
CA TRP A 103 5.04 -13.99 -1.19
C TRP A 103 4.39 -14.47 0.12
N TYR A 104 3.39 -15.36 0.04
CA TYR A 104 2.65 -15.91 1.18
C TYR A 104 1.90 -14.89 2.04
N ARG A 105 1.52 -13.76 1.43
CA ARG A 105 0.62 -12.75 1.98
C ARG A 105 1.05 -12.14 3.33
N PRO A 106 2.26 -11.55 3.47
CA PRO A 106 2.66 -10.86 4.70
C PRO A 106 1.78 -9.63 4.94
N LEU A 107 1.25 -9.47 6.15
CA LEU A 107 0.26 -8.43 6.46
C LEU A 107 0.76 -7.51 7.57
N ILE A 108 0.67 -6.19 7.35
CA ILE A 108 0.69 -5.15 8.38
C ILE A 108 -0.78 -4.81 8.69
N ASP A 109 -1.22 -5.14 9.91
CA ASP A 109 -2.60 -4.90 10.35
C ASP A 109 -2.89 -3.41 10.59
N THR A 110 -4.13 -3.08 10.98
CA THR A 110 -4.56 -1.69 11.22
C THR A 110 -3.87 -1.05 12.42
N GLU A 111 -3.25 -1.84 13.29
CA GLU A 111 -2.48 -1.40 14.46
C GLU A 111 -0.97 -1.31 14.15
N GLY A 112 -0.58 -1.56 12.90
CA GLY A 112 0.80 -1.47 12.44
C GLY A 112 1.65 -2.68 12.77
N ARG A 113 1.06 -3.81 13.21
CA ARG A 113 1.82 -5.02 13.53
C ARG A 113 2.01 -5.86 12.29
N ILE A 114 3.23 -6.34 12.07
CA ILE A 114 3.50 -7.29 11.00
C ILE A 114 3.22 -8.73 11.43
N GLY A 115 2.47 -9.45 10.60
CA GLY A 115 2.24 -10.88 10.73
C GLY A 115 3.44 -11.72 10.32
N SER A 116 3.25 -13.04 10.26
CA SER A 116 4.33 -13.97 9.90
C SER A 116 4.88 -13.71 8.49
N MET A 117 6.20 -13.58 8.37
CA MET A 117 6.90 -13.50 7.09
C MET A 117 7.56 -14.86 6.80
N LYS A 118 7.15 -15.53 5.73
CA LYS A 118 7.68 -16.85 5.37
C LYS A 118 8.95 -16.78 4.51
N VAL A 119 9.09 -15.71 3.74
CA VAL A 119 10.17 -15.52 2.77
C VAL A 119 10.55 -14.04 2.73
N ARG A 120 11.86 -13.77 2.67
CA ARG A 120 12.41 -12.44 2.36
C ARG A 120 13.22 -12.44 1.07
N GLU A 121 13.43 -11.25 0.53
CA GLU A 121 13.99 -10.97 -0.81
C GLU A 121 15.27 -11.71 -1.15
N ALA A 122 16.14 -11.96 -0.17
CA ALA A 122 17.43 -12.61 -0.37
C ALA A 122 17.60 -13.83 0.52
N GLU A 123 16.53 -14.56 0.84
CA GLU A 123 16.57 -15.82 1.61
C GLU A 123 16.63 -17.07 0.72
N ARG A 124 16.92 -18.23 1.32
CA ARG A 124 16.91 -19.52 0.60
C ARG A 124 15.51 -20.07 0.38
N ALA A 125 14.54 -19.56 1.14
CA ALA A 125 13.14 -19.96 1.02
C ALA A 125 12.59 -19.58 -0.36
N ARG A 126 11.66 -20.40 -0.84
CA ARG A 126 11.04 -20.27 -2.17
C ARG A 126 9.66 -19.67 -2.05
N LEU A 127 9.30 -18.85 -3.04
CA LEU A 127 7.94 -18.34 -3.23
C LEU A 127 6.96 -19.49 -3.44
N ALA A 128 5.66 -19.18 -3.42
CA ALA A 128 4.61 -20.21 -3.51
C ALA A 128 4.64 -21.01 -4.82
N ASP A 129 5.21 -20.46 -5.90
CA ASP A 129 5.44 -21.14 -7.17
C ASP A 129 6.78 -21.90 -7.27
N GLY A 130 7.57 -21.91 -6.19
CA GLY A 130 8.86 -22.58 -6.13
C GLY A 130 10.05 -21.73 -6.61
N GLU A 131 9.83 -20.51 -7.10
CA GLU A 131 10.92 -19.60 -7.49
C GLU A 131 11.67 -19.08 -6.25
N PRO A 132 13.01 -19.01 -6.25
CA PRO A 132 13.76 -18.25 -5.25
C PRO A 132 13.34 -16.77 -5.26
N ALA A 133 13.04 -16.19 -4.09
CA ALA A 133 12.55 -14.80 -4.00
C ALA A 133 13.47 -13.77 -4.67
N TRP A 134 14.78 -13.94 -4.55
CA TRP A 134 15.75 -13.03 -5.15
C TRP A 134 15.70 -13.07 -6.69
N GLN A 135 15.37 -14.21 -7.32
CA GLN A 135 15.15 -14.29 -8.77
C GLN A 135 13.91 -13.51 -9.18
N ARG A 136 12.84 -13.62 -8.39
CA ARG A 136 11.61 -12.86 -8.63
C ARG A 136 11.84 -11.36 -8.50
N VAL A 137 12.68 -10.92 -7.57
CA VAL A 137 13.05 -9.50 -7.46
C VAL A 137 13.83 -9.03 -8.70
N ILE A 138 14.79 -9.82 -9.20
CA ILE A 138 15.45 -9.53 -10.48
C ILE A 138 14.44 -9.48 -11.63
N GLU A 139 13.40 -10.32 -11.62
CA GLU A 139 12.32 -10.27 -12.61
C GLU A 139 11.52 -8.97 -12.53
N TYR A 140 11.30 -8.39 -11.34
CA TYR A 140 10.67 -7.06 -11.25
C TYR A 140 11.53 -5.99 -11.94
N TRP A 141 12.85 -6.01 -11.75
CA TRP A 141 13.78 -5.11 -12.43
C TRP A 141 13.83 -5.34 -13.94
N ARG A 142 13.87 -6.60 -14.38
CA ARG A 142 13.92 -6.98 -15.79
C ARG A 142 12.62 -6.67 -16.52
N GLY A 143 11.50 -7.12 -15.97
CA GLY A 143 10.16 -6.92 -16.54
C GLY A 143 9.74 -5.45 -16.57
N SER A 144 10.20 -4.63 -15.61
CA SER A 144 10.06 -3.17 -15.65
C SER A 144 11.05 -2.48 -16.61
N GLY A 145 12.02 -3.19 -17.18
CA GLY A 145 13.02 -2.62 -18.09
C GLY A 145 14.03 -1.69 -17.40
N LEU A 146 14.07 -1.70 -16.07
CA LEU A 146 14.89 -0.80 -15.25
C LEU A 146 16.21 -1.44 -14.82
N LEU A 147 16.39 -2.74 -15.04
CA LEU A 147 17.56 -3.49 -14.58
C LEU A 147 18.91 -2.87 -15.02
N TRP A 148 19.01 -2.45 -16.28
CA TRP A 148 20.23 -1.80 -16.81
C TRP A 148 20.46 -0.42 -16.21
N GLN A 149 19.39 0.35 -16.00
CA GLN A 149 19.46 1.69 -15.37
C GLN A 149 19.90 1.61 -13.90
N ALA A 150 19.61 0.49 -13.25
CA ALA A 150 20.06 0.18 -11.90
C ALA A 150 21.49 -0.40 -11.83
N GLY A 151 22.19 -0.52 -12.97
CA GLY A 151 23.56 -1.04 -13.01
C GLY A 151 23.70 -2.55 -12.82
N ALA A 152 22.60 -3.31 -12.88
CA ALA A 152 22.57 -4.76 -12.67
C ALA A 152 22.36 -5.54 -13.97
N GLY A 153 22.90 -5.03 -15.07
CA GLY A 153 22.81 -5.62 -16.40
C GLY A 153 23.25 -7.08 -16.47
N ASP A 154 24.29 -7.43 -15.73
CA ASP A 154 24.83 -8.80 -15.65
C ASP A 154 23.83 -9.80 -15.06
N CYS A 155 22.81 -9.33 -14.35
CA CYS A 155 21.72 -10.16 -13.83
C CYS A 155 20.62 -10.44 -14.87
N ALA A 156 20.73 -9.88 -16.09
CA ALA A 156 19.77 -10.10 -17.16
C ALA A 156 19.91 -11.50 -17.80
N TYR A 157 21.12 -12.09 -17.76
CA TYR A 157 21.48 -13.31 -18.49
C TYR A 157 22.34 -14.24 -17.63
N GLY A 158 22.00 -15.54 -17.60
CA GLY A 158 22.86 -16.57 -17.01
C GLY A 158 22.11 -17.84 -16.62
N ASP A 159 22.68 -19.00 -16.95
CA ASP A 159 22.19 -20.32 -16.53
C ASP A 159 22.30 -20.51 -15.01
N MET A 160 23.24 -19.80 -14.38
CA MET A 160 23.35 -19.66 -12.94
C MET A 160 23.58 -18.18 -12.56
N PRO A 161 22.77 -17.62 -11.67
CA PRO A 161 22.90 -16.23 -11.25
C PRO A 161 24.14 -16.03 -10.38
N ALA A 162 24.93 -15.01 -10.71
CA ALA A 162 26.11 -14.65 -9.92
C ALA A 162 25.71 -14.23 -8.49
N PRO A 163 26.53 -14.52 -7.46
CA PRO A 163 26.32 -14.03 -6.10
C PRO A 163 26.10 -12.50 -6.02
N SER A 164 26.70 -11.75 -6.95
CA SER A 164 26.49 -10.31 -7.12
C SER A 164 25.03 -9.92 -7.36
N CYS A 165 24.23 -10.76 -8.02
CA CYS A 165 22.81 -10.48 -8.25
C CYS A 165 21.99 -10.56 -6.96
N ARG A 166 22.37 -11.45 -6.03
CA ARG A 166 21.73 -11.50 -4.72
C ARG A 166 22.14 -10.32 -3.84
N ALA A 167 23.42 -9.90 -3.91
CA ALA A 167 23.88 -8.69 -3.24
C ALA A 167 23.15 -7.45 -3.76
N PHE A 168 23.01 -7.31 -5.09
CA PHE A 168 22.23 -6.24 -5.72
C PHE A 168 20.80 -6.15 -5.18
N VAL A 169 20.10 -7.30 -5.03
CA VAL A 169 18.74 -7.35 -4.48
C VAL A 169 18.66 -6.79 -3.06
N VAL A 170 19.68 -7.03 -2.23
CA VAL A 170 19.75 -6.54 -0.85
C VAL A 170 20.11 -5.05 -0.80
N ASP A 171 21.09 -4.65 -1.61
CA ASP A 171 21.65 -3.29 -1.55
C ASP A 171 20.80 -2.24 -2.29
N THR A 172 19.89 -2.69 -3.17
CA THR A 172 19.11 -1.80 -4.04
C THR A 172 17.62 -1.90 -3.73
N PRO A 173 17.01 -0.86 -3.13
CA PRO A 173 15.57 -0.84 -2.85
C PRO A 173 14.75 -1.02 -4.12
N TRP A 174 13.97 -2.11 -4.18
CA TRP A 174 13.26 -2.52 -5.39
C TRP A 174 11.76 -2.17 -5.37
N SER A 175 11.29 -1.42 -4.37
CA SER A 175 9.88 -1.01 -4.27
C SER A 175 9.38 -0.24 -5.50
N ALA A 176 10.21 0.62 -6.10
CA ALA A 176 9.86 1.36 -7.30
C ALA A 176 9.84 0.46 -8.53
N ALA A 177 10.82 -0.44 -8.66
CA ALA A 177 10.85 -1.43 -9.74
C ALA A 177 9.63 -2.36 -9.70
N PHE A 178 9.21 -2.78 -8.51
CA PHE A 178 7.97 -3.53 -8.32
C PHE A 178 6.74 -2.77 -8.81
N VAL A 179 6.57 -1.50 -8.42
CA VAL A 179 5.45 -0.68 -8.91
C VAL A 179 5.51 -0.52 -10.43
N SER A 180 6.69 -0.27 -11.02
CA SER A 180 6.85 -0.21 -12.48
C SER A 180 6.46 -1.52 -13.16
N TRP A 181 6.83 -2.66 -12.58
CA TRP A 181 6.45 -3.98 -13.06
C TRP A 181 4.94 -4.20 -12.98
N VAL A 182 4.29 -3.80 -11.87
CA VAL A 182 2.82 -3.86 -11.69
C VAL A 182 2.12 -3.03 -12.75
N MET A 183 2.53 -1.78 -12.95
CA MET A 183 1.91 -0.86 -13.92
C MET A 183 2.11 -1.35 -15.37
N ARG A 184 3.27 -1.95 -15.68
CA ARG A 184 3.50 -2.51 -17.00
C ARG A 184 2.70 -3.79 -17.24
N ARG A 185 2.63 -4.71 -16.27
CA ARG A 185 1.74 -5.89 -16.36
C ARG A 185 0.27 -5.51 -16.49
N ALA A 186 -0.15 -4.44 -15.84
CA ALA A 186 -1.50 -3.91 -15.94
C ALA A 186 -1.74 -3.05 -17.20
N ALA A 187 -0.73 -2.86 -18.05
CA ALA A 187 -0.79 -2.03 -19.25
C ALA A 187 -1.40 -0.65 -18.98
N VAL A 188 -0.91 0.06 -17.97
CA VAL A 188 -1.42 1.39 -17.57
C VAL A 188 -0.95 2.45 -18.57
N PRO A 189 -1.87 3.11 -19.31
CA PRO A 189 -1.51 4.15 -20.27
C PRO A 189 -0.81 5.35 -19.60
N GLY A 190 0.17 5.94 -20.28
CA GLY A 190 0.92 7.12 -19.81
C GLY A 190 1.86 6.88 -18.62
N PHE A 191 1.85 5.68 -18.02
CA PHE A 191 2.77 5.38 -16.92
C PHE A 191 4.18 5.17 -17.46
N ASP A 192 5.11 5.98 -16.98
CA ASP A 192 6.54 5.87 -17.30
C ASP A 192 7.28 5.29 -16.10
N GLY A 193 7.83 4.10 -16.30
CA GLY A 193 8.49 3.33 -15.23
C GLY A 193 9.77 4.01 -14.75
N SER A 194 10.08 3.87 -13.47
CA SER A 194 11.28 4.45 -12.86
C SER A 194 11.78 3.65 -11.67
N ALA A 195 13.09 3.67 -11.44
CA ALA A 195 13.70 3.10 -10.24
C ALA A 195 13.50 3.97 -8.99
N SER A 196 12.76 5.09 -9.08
CA SER A 196 12.52 6.03 -7.98
C SER A 196 11.05 6.43 -7.87
N HIS A 197 10.47 6.27 -6.69
CA HIS A 197 9.10 6.71 -6.40
C HIS A 197 8.92 8.23 -6.53
N LEU A 198 9.96 9.01 -6.21
CA LEU A 198 9.93 10.46 -6.39
C LEU A 198 9.68 10.84 -7.85
N ASN A 199 10.17 10.06 -8.81
CA ASN A 199 9.95 10.35 -10.22
C ASN A 199 8.48 10.14 -10.62
N TYR A 200 7.78 9.16 -10.05
CA TYR A 200 6.33 9.01 -10.25
C TYR A 200 5.58 10.24 -9.77
N VAL A 201 5.90 10.69 -8.55
CA VAL A 201 5.24 11.85 -7.94
C VAL A 201 5.58 13.13 -8.69
N ARG A 202 6.85 13.34 -9.06
CA ARG A 202 7.29 14.51 -9.85
C ARG A 202 6.63 14.54 -11.21
N ARG A 203 6.53 13.41 -11.92
CA ARG A 203 5.85 13.36 -13.22
C ARG A 203 4.37 13.70 -13.07
N ALA A 204 3.69 13.11 -12.09
CA ALA A 204 2.28 13.42 -11.81
C ALA A 204 2.05 14.89 -11.45
N TYR A 205 3.04 15.54 -10.82
CA TYR A 205 3.00 16.95 -10.46
C TYR A 205 3.32 17.90 -11.63
N ARG A 206 4.42 17.65 -12.36
CA ARG A 206 4.97 18.56 -13.39
C ARG A 206 4.34 18.37 -14.76
N GLU A 207 3.94 17.14 -15.07
CA GLU A 207 3.38 16.75 -16.36
C GLU A 207 2.00 16.10 -16.14
N PRO A 208 1.06 16.78 -15.44
CA PRO A 208 -0.18 16.15 -15.00
C PRO A 208 -0.96 15.57 -16.18
N PHE A 209 -0.97 16.23 -17.34
CA PHE A 209 -1.69 15.77 -18.53
C PHE A 209 -1.07 14.56 -19.25
N LEU A 210 0.17 14.20 -18.93
CA LEU A 210 0.85 13.01 -19.47
C LEU A 210 0.90 11.85 -18.47
N SER A 211 0.49 12.09 -17.22
CA SER A 211 0.50 11.12 -16.14
C SER A 211 -0.88 10.46 -15.98
N PRO A 212 -0.95 9.13 -15.75
CA PRO A 212 -2.18 8.45 -15.37
C PRO A 212 -2.65 8.80 -13.96
N TYR A 213 -1.81 9.49 -13.19
CA TYR A 213 -2.08 9.87 -11.82
C TYR A 213 -2.19 11.38 -11.65
N ARG A 214 -3.09 11.79 -10.76
CA ARG A 214 -3.21 13.15 -10.22
C ARG A 214 -2.66 13.17 -8.79
N VAL A 215 -1.91 14.23 -8.45
CA VAL A 215 -1.42 14.45 -7.08
C VAL A 215 -2.57 14.95 -6.21
N ALA A 216 -2.78 14.30 -5.06
CA ALA A 216 -3.81 14.66 -4.12
C ALA A 216 -3.36 14.54 -2.66
N ASN A 217 -4.02 15.29 -1.77
CA ASN A 217 -3.75 15.24 -0.33
C ASN A 217 -4.34 13.96 0.27
N PRO A 218 -3.53 13.04 0.83
CA PRO A 218 -4.03 11.78 1.38
C PRO A 218 -5.03 11.97 2.53
N LEU A 219 -4.97 13.09 3.27
CA LEU A 219 -5.87 13.34 4.40
C LEU A 219 -7.26 13.85 3.98
N ALA A 220 -7.41 14.33 2.74
CA ALA A 220 -8.65 14.95 2.26
C ALA A 220 -9.32 14.16 1.12
N SER A 221 -8.57 13.30 0.44
CA SER A 221 -9.03 12.61 -0.76
C SER A 221 -9.71 11.28 -0.47
N GLN A 222 -10.72 10.98 -1.29
CA GLN A 222 -11.28 9.63 -1.37
C GLN A 222 -10.28 8.69 -2.04
N VAL A 223 -10.11 7.51 -1.46
CA VAL A 223 -9.20 6.46 -1.92
C VAL A 223 -9.99 5.47 -2.77
N ARG A 224 -9.37 4.99 -3.86
CA ARG A 224 -9.95 4.00 -4.78
C ARG A 224 -8.93 2.94 -5.13
N THR A 225 -9.41 1.78 -5.55
CA THR A 225 -8.55 0.74 -6.14
C THR A 225 -7.75 1.33 -7.30
N GLY A 226 -6.48 1.00 -7.39
CA GLY A 226 -5.55 1.52 -8.39
C GLY A 226 -4.81 2.79 -7.99
N ASP A 227 -5.27 3.51 -6.95
CA ASP A 227 -4.51 4.64 -6.39
C ASP A 227 -3.19 4.16 -5.76
N MET A 228 -2.21 5.06 -5.61
CA MET A 228 -1.01 4.79 -4.83
C MET A 228 -0.86 5.78 -3.68
N LEU A 229 -0.65 5.26 -2.47
CA LEU A 229 -0.34 6.07 -1.31
C LEU A 229 1.17 6.07 -1.07
N CYS A 230 1.78 7.25 -1.04
CA CYS A 230 3.22 7.41 -0.90
C CYS A 230 3.64 8.17 0.36
N TYR A 231 4.77 7.76 0.91
CA TYR A 231 5.43 8.43 2.03
C TYR A 231 6.89 8.73 1.72
N VAL A 232 7.42 9.73 2.42
CA VAL A 232 8.86 10.03 2.42
C VAL A 232 9.56 9.14 3.45
N ARG A 233 10.66 8.50 3.04
CA ARG A 233 11.54 7.73 3.92
C ARG A 233 12.57 8.66 4.58
N GLY A 234 12.92 8.35 5.82
CA GLY A 234 13.92 9.08 6.60
C GLY A 234 13.39 9.46 7.97
N THR A 235 14.31 9.67 8.92
CA THR A 235 13.97 9.94 10.32
C THR A 235 14.13 11.42 10.70
N ALA A 236 15.04 12.14 10.03
CA ALA A 236 15.45 13.50 10.41
C ALA A 236 14.40 14.62 10.15
N ARG A 237 13.51 14.46 9.17
CA ARG A 237 12.48 15.45 8.80
C ARG A 237 11.20 14.77 8.37
N THR A 238 10.07 15.41 8.65
CA THR A 238 8.74 15.08 8.09
C THR A 238 8.33 16.19 7.13
N TYR A 239 7.78 15.84 5.98
CA TYR A 239 7.38 16.77 4.92
C TYR A 239 5.86 16.92 4.85
N GLY A 240 5.12 15.81 4.97
CA GLY A 240 3.69 15.80 4.65
C GLY A 240 3.39 16.32 3.24
N PHE A 241 2.11 16.60 2.97
CA PHE A 241 1.67 17.02 1.64
C PHE A 241 2.10 18.45 1.25
N SER A 242 2.01 19.40 2.18
CA SER A 242 2.27 20.82 1.90
C SER A 242 3.73 21.11 1.58
N GLU A 243 4.67 20.53 2.32
CA GLU A 243 6.10 20.76 2.07
C GLU A 243 6.62 19.93 0.89
N LEU A 244 6.04 18.74 0.65
CA LEU A 244 6.39 17.94 -0.52
C LEU A 244 6.09 18.70 -1.81
N ALA A 245 4.95 19.39 -1.90
CA ALA A 245 4.60 20.18 -3.10
C ALA A 245 5.68 21.21 -3.47
N THR A 246 6.28 21.87 -2.48
CA THR A 246 7.41 22.79 -2.69
C THR A 246 8.64 22.05 -3.25
N LEU A 247 8.97 20.87 -2.72
CA LEU A 247 10.11 20.08 -3.20
C LEU A 247 9.91 19.51 -4.60
N LEU A 248 8.68 19.17 -4.95
CA LEU A 248 8.34 18.68 -6.29
C LEU A 248 8.55 19.76 -7.36
N SER A 249 8.48 21.03 -6.99
CA SER A 249 8.79 22.16 -7.87
C SER A 249 10.30 22.38 -8.08
N GLY A 250 11.14 21.98 -7.13
CA GLY A 250 12.60 22.15 -7.18
C GLY A 250 13.36 20.98 -7.82
N ASN A 251 14.62 21.20 -8.24
CA ASN A 251 15.45 20.18 -8.91
C ASN A 251 16.35 19.38 -7.96
N GLU A 252 16.01 19.32 -6.68
CA GLU A 252 16.81 18.63 -5.66
C GLU A 252 17.10 17.15 -6.04
N PRO A 253 18.33 16.66 -5.79
CA PRO A 253 18.87 15.44 -6.39
C PRO A 253 18.20 14.14 -5.91
N GLY A 254 17.46 14.15 -4.80
CA GLY A 254 16.72 12.96 -4.39
C GLY A 254 15.99 13.11 -3.06
N LEU A 255 14.81 12.51 -3.01
CA LEU A 255 14.01 12.31 -1.82
C LEU A 255 13.65 10.83 -1.79
N ALA A 256 14.12 10.11 -0.77
CA ALA A 256 13.79 8.71 -0.61
C ALA A 256 12.28 8.61 -0.35
N MET A 257 11.56 7.89 -1.20
CA MET A 257 10.11 7.73 -1.10
C MET A 257 9.74 6.27 -1.27
N HIS A 258 8.52 5.95 -0.88
CA HIS A 258 7.91 4.64 -1.08
C HIS A 258 6.42 4.80 -1.36
N CYS A 259 5.88 3.98 -2.25
CA CYS A 259 4.46 3.95 -2.58
C CYS A 259 3.92 2.53 -2.49
N ASP A 260 2.73 2.39 -1.89
CA ASP A 260 1.92 1.16 -1.94
C ASP A 260 0.72 1.36 -2.86
N VAL A 261 0.34 0.32 -3.59
CA VAL A 261 -0.83 0.30 -4.50
C VAL A 261 -2.08 -0.10 -3.73
N VAL A 262 -3.14 0.70 -3.79
CA VAL A 262 -4.45 0.34 -3.24
C VAL A 262 -5.07 -0.75 -4.11
N VAL A 263 -5.19 -1.96 -3.56
CA VAL A 263 -5.73 -3.13 -4.28
C VAL A 263 -7.22 -3.38 -3.99
N GLY A 264 -7.77 -2.72 -2.98
CA GLY A 264 -9.19 -2.79 -2.66
C GLY A 264 -9.57 -2.13 -1.35
N ILE A 265 -10.87 -2.04 -1.13
CA ILE A 265 -11.48 -1.62 0.13
C ILE A 265 -12.30 -2.80 0.67
N GLY A 266 -12.03 -3.17 1.92
CA GLY A 266 -12.77 -4.21 2.62
C GLY A 266 -13.57 -3.64 3.78
N VAL A 267 -14.56 -4.41 4.21
CA VAL A 267 -15.38 -4.12 5.39
C VAL A 267 -15.26 -5.30 6.33
N ASP A 268 -14.85 -5.02 7.56
CA ASP A 268 -14.71 -5.98 8.66
C ASP A 268 -16.07 -6.32 9.29
N ALA A 269 -16.09 -7.37 10.11
CA ALA A 269 -17.31 -7.84 10.80
C ALA A 269 -17.95 -6.77 11.69
N ASP A 270 -17.14 -5.85 12.23
CA ASP A 270 -17.56 -4.71 13.04
C ASP A 270 -17.97 -3.48 12.19
N HIS A 271 -18.13 -3.67 10.88
CA HIS A 271 -18.40 -2.65 9.89
C HIS A 271 -17.29 -1.60 9.72
N ALA A 272 -16.10 -1.82 10.29
CA ALA A 272 -14.95 -0.98 10.01
C ALA A 272 -14.54 -1.12 8.55
N ARG A 273 -14.29 0.00 7.87
CA ARG A 273 -13.82 0.02 6.48
C ARG A 273 -12.30 0.18 6.49
N SER A 274 -11.61 -0.59 5.65
CA SER A 274 -10.16 -0.52 5.52
C SER A 274 -9.75 -0.51 4.05
N ALA A 275 -8.78 0.34 3.70
CA ALA A 275 -8.02 0.22 2.46
C ALA A 275 -6.96 -0.86 2.62
N TYR A 276 -6.78 -1.66 1.57
CA TYR A 276 -5.77 -2.69 1.46
C TYR A 276 -4.76 -2.23 0.43
N LEU A 277 -3.51 -2.08 0.85
CA LEU A 277 -2.44 -1.56 0.02
C LEU A 277 -1.32 -2.59 -0.11
N VAL A 278 -0.80 -2.81 -1.31
CA VAL A 278 0.29 -3.76 -1.57
C VAL A 278 1.51 -3.01 -2.06
N GLY A 279 2.65 -3.25 -1.41
CA GLY A 279 3.95 -2.67 -1.77
C GLY A 279 5.02 -3.75 -1.88
N GLY A 280 5.97 -3.54 -2.80
CA GLY A 280 7.19 -4.34 -2.91
C GLY A 280 8.31 -3.75 -2.04
N ASN A 281 9.24 -4.59 -1.58
CA ASN A 281 10.31 -4.21 -0.65
C ASN A 281 9.76 -3.51 0.62
N VAL A 282 8.62 -4.02 1.11
CA VAL A 282 8.06 -3.69 2.42
C VAL A 282 8.50 -4.80 3.35
N TYR A 283 9.44 -4.52 4.25
CA TYR A 283 10.13 -5.53 5.06
C TYR A 283 10.72 -6.66 4.21
N ASP A 284 11.38 -6.31 3.11
CA ASP A 284 12.07 -7.26 2.22
C ASP A 284 11.11 -8.24 1.51
N ALA A 285 9.84 -7.87 1.35
CA ALA A 285 8.81 -8.69 0.71
C ALA A 285 7.78 -7.88 -0.09
N VAL A 286 6.89 -8.59 -0.82
CA VAL A 286 5.63 -8.01 -1.31
C VAL A 286 4.56 -8.15 -0.24
N ALA A 287 4.44 -7.11 0.59
CA ALA A 287 3.56 -7.12 1.76
C ALA A 287 2.31 -6.28 1.52
N MET A 288 1.26 -6.62 2.26
CA MET A 288 0.02 -5.87 2.32
C MET A 288 -0.03 -5.08 3.62
N ARG A 289 -0.64 -3.89 3.55
CA ARG A 289 -0.94 -3.02 4.66
C ARG A 289 -2.43 -2.74 4.70
N ARG A 290 -3.00 -2.65 5.91
CA ARG A 290 -4.37 -2.18 6.12
C ARG A 290 -4.39 -0.83 6.81
N LEU A 291 -5.13 0.11 6.24
CA LEU A 291 -5.35 1.44 6.80
C LEU A 291 -6.85 1.71 6.95
N ARG A 292 -7.27 2.21 8.11
CA ARG A 292 -8.68 2.48 8.38
C ARG A 292 -9.21 3.59 7.49
N LEU A 293 -10.47 3.47 7.11
CA LEU A 293 -11.21 4.44 6.31
C LEU A 293 -12.44 4.93 7.05
N THR A 294 -12.79 6.18 6.78
CA THR A 294 -14.09 6.75 7.09
C THR A 294 -15.18 6.12 6.22
N PRO A 295 -16.48 6.29 6.55
CA PRO A 295 -17.58 5.86 5.67
C PRO A 295 -17.54 6.45 4.25
N GLY A 296 -16.86 7.59 4.07
CA GLY A 296 -16.67 8.25 2.76
C GLY A 296 -15.40 7.81 2.02
N ASP A 297 -14.79 6.68 2.39
CA ASP A 297 -13.59 6.11 1.77
C ASP A 297 -12.37 7.06 1.77
N ARG A 298 -12.28 7.93 2.77
CA ARG A 298 -11.05 8.69 3.11
C ARG A 298 -10.31 8.03 4.25
N PHE A 299 -8.99 8.14 4.33
CA PHE A 299 -8.24 7.61 5.46
C PHE A 299 -8.73 8.21 6.79
N ASP A 300 -9.07 7.33 7.74
CA ASP A 300 -9.46 7.73 9.09
C ASP A 300 -8.24 7.77 10.00
N ARG A 301 -7.85 8.98 10.42
CA ARG A 301 -6.67 9.23 11.27
C ARG A 301 -5.43 8.48 10.77
N LEU A 302 -5.05 8.76 9.53
CA LEU A 302 -3.86 8.18 8.91
C LEU A 302 -2.66 8.30 9.87
N PRO A 303 -1.98 7.19 10.23
CA PRO A 303 -0.89 7.24 11.21
C PRO A 303 0.31 8.04 10.68
N MET A 304 0.36 9.32 11.06
CA MET A 304 1.42 10.24 10.66
C MET A 304 2.61 10.13 11.61
N ARG A 305 3.82 10.06 11.06
CA ARG A 305 5.04 10.28 11.82
C ARG A 305 5.27 11.77 12.04
N LEU A 306 5.73 12.14 13.23
CA LEU A 306 6.24 13.48 13.55
C LEU A 306 7.77 13.46 13.66
N ALA A 307 8.43 14.59 13.40
CA ALA A 307 9.89 14.70 13.53
C ALA A 307 10.39 14.46 14.96
N SER A 308 9.54 14.69 15.96
CA SER A 308 9.84 14.45 17.38
C SER A 308 9.53 13.02 17.85
N ASP A 309 8.93 12.19 16.99
CA ASP A 309 8.58 10.81 17.38
C ASP A 309 9.87 10.01 17.63
N PRO A 310 9.91 9.19 18.69
CA PRO A 310 11.03 8.29 18.89
C PRO A 310 11.05 7.21 17.80
N GLU A 311 12.24 6.68 17.55
CA GLU A 311 12.39 5.46 16.77
C GLU A 311 11.79 4.27 17.52
N CYS A 312 11.45 3.21 16.80
CA CYS A 312 11.01 1.95 17.41
C CYS A 312 12.19 1.28 18.11
N SER A 313 12.09 1.08 19.42
CA SER A 313 13.04 0.35 20.24
C SER A 313 12.30 -0.42 21.36
N PRO A 314 12.98 -1.30 22.11
CA PRO A 314 12.38 -1.95 23.27
C PRO A 314 11.79 -0.96 24.30
N GLU A 315 12.38 0.22 24.46
CA GLU A 315 11.94 1.29 25.38
C GLU A 315 10.76 2.09 24.83
N SER A 316 10.58 2.11 23.51
CA SER A 316 9.54 2.84 22.78
C SER A 316 8.69 1.90 21.93
N ALA A 317 8.27 0.75 22.47
CA ALA A 317 7.51 -0.25 21.71
C ALA A 317 6.22 0.30 21.05
N TYR A 318 5.61 1.34 21.63
CA TYR A 318 4.46 2.04 21.03
C TYR A 318 4.80 2.75 19.72
N ALA A 319 6.07 3.05 19.48
CA ALA A 319 6.61 3.63 18.26
C ALA A 319 6.89 2.57 17.17
N CYS A 320 6.56 1.30 17.40
CA CYS A 320 6.73 0.22 16.42
C CYS A 320 5.51 -0.01 15.51
N ASP A 321 4.57 0.93 15.47
CA ASP A 321 3.50 0.97 14.46
C ASP A 321 4.10 1.18 13.06
N LEU A 322 4.05 0.14 12.21
CA LEU A 322 4.61 0.17 10.86
C LEU A 322 3.75 0.95 9.85
N ASN A 323 2.51 1.28 10.22
CA ASN A 323 1.67 2.22 9.47
C ASN A 323 2.06 3.67 9.73
N ARG A 324 2.80 3.96 10.83
CA ARG A 324 3.26 5.31 11.14
C ARG A 324 4.36 5.73 10.17
N GLN A 325 3.98 6.54 9.19
CA GLN A 325 4.87 7.02 8.14
C GLN A 325 4.67 8.53 7.89
N ASP A 326 5.61 9.14 7.18
CA ASP A 326 5.45 10.50 6.65
C ASP A 326 4.61 10.47 5.36
N TRP A 327 3.33 10.08 5.49
CA TRP A 327 2.40 9.98 4.37
C TRP A 327 2.22 11.35 3.71
N SER A 328 2.78 11.48 2.51
CA SER A 328 2.99 12.79 1.91
C SER A 328 2.15 13.01 0.66
N VAL A 329 1.73 11.98 -0.07
CA VAL A 329 0.93 12.16 -1.28
C VAL A 329 0.10 10.93 -1.61
N LEU A 330 -1.13 11.17 -2.09
CA LEU A 330 -1.94 10.18 -2.79
C LEU A 330 -1.84 10.46 -4.30
N LEU A 331 -1.36 9.48 -5.06
CA LEU A 331 -1.44 9.47 -6.50
C LEU A 331 -2.77 8.83 -6.89
N GLN A 332 -3.76 9.66 -7.24
CA GLN A 332 -5.09 9.19 -7.62
C GLN A 332 -5.12 8.81 -9.09
N LEU A 333 -5.52 7.58 -9.38
CA LEU A 333 -5.63 7.09 -10.74
C LEU A 333 -6.75 7.86 -11.46
N ARG A 334 -6.46 8.31 -12.68
CA ARG A 334 -7.44 8.99 -13.53
C ARG A 334 -8.58 8.05 -13.93
N PRO A 335 -9.78 8.58 -14.17
CA PRO A 335 -10.89 7.77 -14.67
C PRO A 335 -10.60 7.25 -16.09
N ALA A 336 -11.34 6.22 -16.51
CA ALA A 336 -11.06 5.47 -17.74
C ALA A 336 -11.04 6.36 -18.99
N GLU A 337 -11.97 7.30 -19.09
CA GLU A 337 -12.09 8.27 -20.18
C GLU A 337 -10.85 9.15 -20.33
N GLU A 338 -10.22 9.56 -19.22
CA GLU A 338 -8.98 10.33 -19.27
C GLU A 338 -7.77 9.45 -19.59
N LEU A 339 -7.71 8.24 -19.02
CA LEU A 339 -6.63 7.28 -19.31
C LEU A 339 -6.59 6.90 -20.79
N ALA A 340 -7.74 6.81 -21.45
CA ALA A 340 -7.83 6.50 -22.88
C ALA A 340 -7.18 7.57 -23.78
N THR A 341 -6.95 8.80 -23.27
CA THR A 341 -6.28 9.88 -24.01
C THR A 341 -4.76 9.85 -23.89
N LEU A 342 -4.23 9.06 -22.95
CA LEU A 342 -2.80 8.96 -22.70
C LEU A 342 -2.13 8.01 -23.70
N ALA A 343 -0.81 8.15 -23.85
CA ALA A 343 -0.01 7.24 -24.66
C ALA A 343 -0.22 5.78 -24.20
N PRO A 344 -0.39 4.81 -25.13
CA PRO A 344 -0.52 3.41 -24.77
C PRO A 344 0.68 2.91 -23.95
N ALA A 345 0.43 1.95 -23.07
CA ALA A 345 1.51 1.33 -22.31
C ALA A 345 2.48 0.60 -23.25
N PRO A 346 3.81 0.69 -23.03
CA PRO A 346 4.77 -0.10 -23.79
C PRO A 346 4.55 -1.59 -23.53
N SER A 347 4.77 -2.42 -24.56
CA SER A 347 4.69 -3.87 -24.42
C SER A 347 5.73 -4.38 -23.40
N MET A 348 5.37 -5.45 -22.68
CA MET A 348 6.33 -6.16 -21.84
C MET A 348 7.44 -6.72 -22.75
N PRO A 349 8.73 -6.60 -22.37
CA PRO A 349 9.79 -7.27 -23.10
C PRO A 349 9.52 -8.77 -23.12
N SER A 350 9.50 -9.37 -24.32
CA SER A 350 9.35 -10.82 -24.46
C SER A 350 10.46 -11.52 -23.68
N THR A 351 10.11 -12.33 -22.69
CA THR A 351 11.07 -13.23 -22.03
C THR A 351 11.48 -14.27 -23.05
N VAL A 352 12.53 -14.01 -23.83
CA VAL A 352 13.21 -15.05 -24.60
C VAL A 352 13.84 -15.98 -23.57
N ARG A 353 13.15 -17.07 -23.25
CA ARG A 353 13.76 -18.22 -22.59
C ARG A 353 14.78 -18.74 -23.58
N ALA A 354 16.06 -18.48 -23.34
CA ALA A 354 17.12 -19.00 -24.20
C ALA A 354 16.91 -20.52 -24.38
N PRO A 355 16.96 -21.05 -25.61
CA PRO A 355 16.90 -22.48 -25.80
C PRO A 355 18.08 -23.12 -25.08
N VAL A 356 17.83 -24.23 -24.39
CA VAL A 356 18.85 -25.06 -23.75
C VAL A 356 19.69 -25.68 -24.87
N SER A 357 20.70 -24.96 -25.35
CA SER A 357 21.60 -25.46 -26.37
C SER A 357 22.54 -26.47 -25.72
N ARG A 358 22.30 -27.75 -26.04
CA ARG A 358 23.27 -28.82 -25.82
C ARG A 358 24.59 -28.41 -26.49
N PHE A 359 25.68 -28.58 -25.74
CA PHE A 359 27.05 -28.34 -26.16
C PHE A 359 27.31 -28.82 -27.60
N THR A 360 27.63 -27.88 -28.48
CA THR A 360 28.42 -28.13 -29.68
C THR A 360 29.50 -27.06 -29.74
N VAL A 361 30.75 -27.48 -29.65
CA VAL A 361 31.94 -26.63 -29.72
C VAL A 361 32.07 -26.05 -31.14
N PRO A 362 32.23 -24.73 -31.33
CA PRO A 362 32.65 -24.18 -32.63
C PRO A 362 34.16 -23.92 -32.67
N GLY A 363 34.79 -24.34 -33.78
CA GLY A 363 36.12 -23.94 -34.21
C GLY A 363 36.17 -22.49 -34.73
N PRO A 364 37.35 -22.00 -35.17
CA PRO A 364 37.62 -20.57 -35.25
C PRO A 364 37.07 -19.89 -36.52
N GLU A 365 36.74 -18.61 -36.32
CA GLU A 365 36.72 -17.48 -37.26
C GLU A 365 36.00 -17.62 -38.60
N GLN A 366 34.88 -16.89 -38.73
CA GLN A 366 34.67 -15.98 -39.87
C GLN A 366 33.99 -14.68 -39.39
N ALA A 367 34.71 -13.58 -39.52
CA ALA A 367 34.24 -12.22 -39.30
C ALA A 367 33.46 -11.72 -40.53
N LEU A 368 32.30 -11.10 -40.32
CA LEU A 368 31.52 -10.31 -41.30
C LEU A 368 30.68 -9.25 -40.53
N PRO A 369 30.26 -8.15 -41.17
CA PRO A 369 30.69 -6.81 -40.80
C PRO A 369 29.70 -6.03 -39.94
N SER A 370 30.24 -5.13 -39.13
CA SER A 370 29.53 -4.13 -38.35
C SER A 370 28.87 -3.08 -39.26
N THR A 371 27.54 -3.10 -39.38
CA THR A 371 26.78 -1.94 -39.85
C THR A 371 26.60 -0.99 -38.68
N GLU A 372 27.52 -0.03 -38.60
CA GLU A 372 27.52 1.08 -37.66
C GLU A 372 26.32 2.00 -37.97
N ALA A 373 25.25 1.88 -37.19
CA ALA A 373 24.15 2.84 -37.23
C ALA A 373 24.62 4.14 -36.57
N ALA A 374 24.79 5.18 -37.38
CA ALA A 374 25.23 6.50 -36.94
C ALA A 374 24.35 7.07 -35.80
N PRO A 375 24.95 7.74 -34.80
CA PRO A 375 24.21 8.33 -33.69
C PRO A 375 23.31 9.46 -34.20
N GLN A 376 22.03 9.43 -33.80
CA GLN A 376 21.10 10.51 -34.13
C GLN A 376 21.53 11.82 -33.46
N PRO A 377 21.42 12.97 -34.15
CA PRO A 377 21.88 14.25 -33.64
C PRO A 377 21.03 14.68 -32.44
N ARG A 378 21.69 14.89 -31.30
CA ARG A 378 21.09 15.46 -30.08
C ARG A 378 20.82 16.95 -30.31
N CYS A 379 19.59 17.38 -30.15
CA CYS A 379 19.20 18.79 -30.17
C CYS A 379 18.32 19.09 -28.94
N CYS A 380 18.36 20.33 -28.43
CA CYS A 380 17.70 20.73 -27.18
C CYS A 380 16.65 21.83 -27.42
N ASN A 381 15.49 21.70 -26.77
CA ASN A 381 14.35 22.64 -26.90
C ASN A 381 14.46 23.86 -25.96
N HIS A 382 15.37 23.87 -24.97
CA HIS A 382 15.64 25.00 -24.07
C HIS A 382 17.15 25.10 -23.76
N CYS A 383 17.93 25.62 -24.72
CA CYS A 383 19.35 25.86 -24.49
C CYS A 383 19.61 27.17 -23.74
N ASP A 384 20.37 27.06 -22.65
CA ASP A 384 21.20 28.12 -22.09
C ASP A 384 22.31 28.49 -23.11
N PRO A 385 22.54 29.78 -23.43
CA PRO A 385 23.51 30.20 -24.45
C PRO A 385 24.97 29.80 -24.20
N GLU A 386 25.35 29.32 -23.01
CA GLU A 386 26.76 28.99 -22.72
C GLU A 386 27.25 27.64 -23.27
N VAL A 387 26.36 26.73 -23.71
CA VAL A 387 26.75 25.33 -24.01
C VAL A 387 26.82 24.96 -25.51
N GLY A 388 26.65 25.90 -26.42
CA GLY A 388 27.03 25.73 -27.84
C GLY A 388 26.35 24.61 -28.65
N LEU A 389 25.18 24.09 -28.24
CA LEU A 389 24.43 23.04 -28.95
C LEU A 389 23.31 23.62 -29.86
N PRO A 390 23.13 23.13 -31.10
CA PRO A 390 22.12 23.67 -32.04
C PRO A 390 20.67 23.30 -31.66
N ARG A 391 19.72 24.19 -31.99
CA ARG A 391 18.27 23.99 -31.77
C ARG A 391 17.66 23.00 -32.77
N CYS A 392 16.68 22.20 -32.34
CA CYS A 392 16.00 21.23 -33.20
C CYS A 392 15.18 21.92 -34.32
N PRO A 393 15.10 21.35 -35.54
CA PRO A 393 14.21 21.85 -36.58
C PRO A 393 12.74 21.65 -36.18
N VAL A 394 11.93 22.70 -36.35
CA VAL A 394 10.49 22.67 -36.08
C VAL A 394 9.77 21.98 -37.23
N THR A 395 8.96 20.97 -36.94
CA THR A 395 8.15 20.29 -37.97
C THR A 395 7.11 21.26 -38.53
N PRO A 396 6.97 21.43 -39.85
CA PRO A 396 5.93 22.29 -40.40
C PRO A 396 4.53 21.71 -40.10
N THR A 397 3.67 22.54 -39.52
CA THR A 397 2.23 22.27 -39.40
C THR A 397 1.64 22.06 -40.79
N ARG A 398 1.05 20.90 -41.03
CA ARG A 398 0.36 20.59 -42.29
C ARG A 398 -1.01 21.32 -42.28
N PRO A 399 -1.40 21.97 -43.40
CA PRO A 399 -2.65 22.74 -43.48
C PRO A 399 -3.91 21.89 -43.31
#